data_AF-A0AAV2CJ09-F1
#
_entry.id   AF-A0AAV2CJ09-F1
#
_cell.length_a   1.000
_cell.length_b   1.000
_cell.length_c   1.000
_cell.angle_alpha   90.00
_cell.angle_beta   90.00
_cell.angle_gamma   90.00
#
_symmetry.space_group_name_H-M   'P 1'
#
loop_
_entity.id
_entity.type
_entity.pdbx_description
1 polymer ?
#
loop_
_entity_poly.entity_id
_entity_poly.type
_entity_poly.pdbx_seq_one_letter_code
_entity_poly.pdbx_strand_id
1 'polypeptide(L)'
;MFLDEYIPQTVRDDKREDFMRLKQHRGQSVTEYTELFKKLNKYVDPVYRTPAGVRDRYIQGLRADLKKCMGEAERASQATAYRAALRIERDEKTA
;
A
#
# COMPACT_ATOMS: atom_id res chain seq x y z
N MET A 1 -15.14 14.30 11.92
CA MET A 1 -13.86 14.79 11.36
C MET A 1 -14.24 15.61 10.12
N PHE A 2 -13.72 16.83 9.91
CA PHE A 2 -14.22 17.81 8.91
C PHE A 2 -14.29 17.35 7.43
N LEU A 3 -13.78 16.17 7.09
CA LEU A 3 -13.89 15.57 5.76
C LEU A 3 -15.27 14.92 5.49
N ASP A 4 -16.06 14.71 6.54
CA ASP A 4 -17.36 14.04 6.42
C ASP A 4 -18.43 14.90 5.73
N GLU A 5 -18.31 16.22 5.83
CA GLU A 5 -19.29 17.18 5.31
C GLU A 5 -19.07 17.59 3.84
N TYR A 6 -17.88 17.32 3.26
CA TYR A 6 -17.49 17.93 1.97
C TYR A 6 -17.09 16.95 0.87
N ILE A 7 -16.97 15.65 1.18
CA ILE A 7 -16.66 14.61 0.18
C ILE A 7 -17.93 13.77 0.00
N PRO A 8 -18.59 13.83 -1.18
CA PRO A 8 -19.73 12.98 -1.46
C PRO A 8 -19.41 11.50 -1.22
N GLN A 9 -20.37 10.74 -0.69
CA GLN A 9 -20.18 9.31 -0.42
C GLN A 9 -19.69 8.56 -1.66
N THR A 10 -20.21 8.91 -2.83
CA THR A 10 -19.77 8.37 -4.13
C THR A 10 -18.26 8.54 -4.37
N VAL A 11 -17.70 9.71 -4.06
CA VAL A 11 -16.26 9.99 -4.19
C VAL A 11 -15.45 9.15 -3.20
N ARG A 12 -15.98 8.88 -2.00
CA ARG A 12 -15.33 7.99 -1.03
C ARG A 12 -15.33 6.54 -1.49
N ASP A 13 -16.45 6.09 -2.05
CA ASP A 13 -16.61 4.73 -2.56
C ASP A 13 -15.67 4.50 -3.76
N ASP A 14 -15.57 5.48 -4.67
CA ASP A 14 -14.60 5.45 -5.78
C ASP A 14 -13.15 5.38 -5.27
N LYS A 15 -12.79 6.21 -4.27
CA LYS A 15 -11.44 6.20 -3.67
C LYS A 15 -11.16 4.90 -2.92
N ARG A 16 -12.18 4.28 -2.35
CA ARG A 16 -12.09 2.96 -1.72
C ARG A 16 -11.87 1.88 -2.78
N GLU A 17 -12.59 1.91 -3.89
CA GLU A 17 -12.34 1.01 -5.01
C GLU A 17 -10.93 1.17 -5.56
N ASP A 18 -10.47 2.40 -5.78
CA ASP A 18 -9.10 2.72 -6.18
C ASP A 18 -8.08 2.09 -5.22
N PHE A 19 -8.29 2.24 -3.91
CA PHE A 19 -7.43 1.65 -2.89
C PHE A 19 -7.45 0.11 -2.92
N MET A 20 -8.62 -0.50 -3.10
CA MET A 20 -8.77 -1.95 -3.19
C MET A 20 -8.18 -2.54 -4.47
N ARG A 21 -8.09 -1.75 -5.54
CA ARG A 21 -7.48 -2.15 -6.82
C ARG A 21 -6.02 -1.76 -6.94
N LEU A 22 -5.50 -0.88 -6.06
CA LEU A 22 -4.13 -0.39 -6.09
C LEU A 22 -3.11 -1.55 -6.11
N LYS A 23 -2.27 -1.58 -7.15
CA LYS A 23 -1.15 -2.51 -7.28
C LYS A 23 0.05 -1.72 -7.78
N GLN A 24 1.24 -2.10 -7.32
CA GLN A 24 2.49 -1.56 -7.83
C GLN A 24 2.67 -2.04 -9.27
N HIS A 25 2.73 -1.08 -10.20
CA HIS A 25 2.90 -1.37 -11.61
C HIS A 25 4.35 -1.75 -11.96
N ARG A 26 4.55 -2.39 -13.11
CA ARG A 26 5.88 -2.66 -13.63
C ARG A 26 6.57 -1.33 -13.95
N GLY A 27 7.78 -1.12 -13.44
CA GLY A 27 8.52 0.14 -13.60
C GLY A 27 8.19 1.22 -12.56
N GLN A 28 7.16 1.02 -11.73
CA GLN A 28 6.88 1.92 -10.61
C GLN A 28 7.76 1.57 -9.40
N SER A 29 8.41 2.58 -8.82
CA SER A 29 9.23 2.37 -7.63
C SER A 29 8.39 2.05 -6.39
N VAL A 30 8.99 1.33 -5.45
CA VAL A 30 8.40 1.04 -4.13
C VAL A 30 7.99 2.32 -3.41
N THR A 31 8.81 3.38 -3.52
CA THR A 31 8.53 4.69 -2.93
C THR A 31 7.27 5.33 -3.53
N GLU A 32 7.16 5.39 -4.87
CA GLU A 32 5.98 5.94 -5.55
C GLU A 32 4.70 5.18 -5.21
N TYR A 33 4.77 3.85 -5.20
CA TYR A 33 3.65 3.00 -4.78
C TYR A 33 3.24 3.29 -3.34
N THR A 34 4.21 3.43 -2.43
CA THR A 34 3.97 3.67 -1.01
C THR A 34 3.31 5.02 -0.76
N GLU A 35 3.74 6.06 -1.46
CA GLU A 35 3.13 7.38 -1.37
C GLU A 35 1.69 7.38 -1.91
N LEU A 36 1.43 6.69 -3.03
CA LEU A 36 0.06 6.53 -3.54
C LEU A 36 -0.82 5.73 -2.57
N PHE A 37 -0.28 4.67 -1.98
CA PHE A 37 -0.96 3.87 -0.97
C PHE A 37 -1.35 4.72 0.25
N LYS A 38 -0.42 5.52 0.79
CA LYS A 38 -0.70 6.41 1.92
C LYS A 38 -1.77 7.46 1.57
N LYS A 39 -1.71 8.03 0.37
CA LYS A 39 -2.70 9.01 -0.12
C LYS A 39 -4.10 8.39 -0.16
N LEU A 40 -4.24 7.21 -0.76
CA LEU A 40 -5.53 6.53 -0.89
C LEU A 40 -6.05 5.99 0.44
N ASN A 41 -5.16 5.47 1.30
CA ASN A 41 -5.54 4.96 2.63
C ASN A 41 -6.25 6.03 3.46
N LYS A 42 -5.94 7.33 3.29
CA LYS A 42 -6.61 8.44 4.00
C LYS A 42 -8.11 8.52 3.76
N TYR A 43 -8.58 8.09 2.58
CA TYR A 43 -9.99 8.13 2.19
C TYR A 43 -10.75 6.86 2.62
N VAL A 44 -10.04 5.83 3.08
CA VAL A 44 -10.67 4.62 3.62
C VAL A 44 -11.14 4.91 5.04
N ASP A 45 -12.40 4.58 5.29
CA ASP A 45 -13.06 4.73 6.58
C ASP A 45 -12.22 4.05 7.70
N PRO A 46 -11.96 4.76 8.81
CA PRO A 46 -11.16 4.26 9.93
C PRO A 46 -11.56 2.87 10.44
N VAL A 47 -12.85 2.51 10.37
CA VAL A 47 -13.36 1.19 10.78
C VAL A 47 -12.72 0.05 9.98
N TYR A 48 -12.31 0.32 8.74
CA TYR A 48 -11.66 -0.64 7.86
C TYR A 48 -10.12 -0.52 7.87
N ARG A 49 -9.57 0.45 8.61
CA ARG A 49 -8.12 0.73 8.69
C ARG A 49 -7.48 0.03 9.89
N THR A 50 -7.71 -1.26 10.04
CA THR A 50 -7.00 -2.04 11.05
C THR A 50 -5.52 -2.19 10.68
N PRO A 51 -4.58 -2.22 11.65
CA PRO A 51 -3.16 -2.39 11.34
C PRO A 51 -2.86 -3.65 10.50
N ALA A 52 -3.54 -4.75 10.78
CA ALA A 52 -3.44 -5.99 10.01
C ALA A 52 -3.99 -5.83 8.59
N GLY A 53 -5.17 -5.22 8.42
CA GLY A 53 -5.75 -4.98 7.10
C GLY A 53 -4.90 -4.06 6.24
N VAL A 54 -4.34 -3.00 6.82
CA VAL A 54 -3.43 -2.07 6.12
C VAL A 54 -2.16 -2.80 5.68
N ARG A 55 -1.56 -3.59 6.56
CA ARG A 55 -0.38 -4.43 6.26
C ARG A 55 -0.69 -5.38 5.11
N ASP A 56 -1.77 -6.15 5.22
CA ASP A 56 -2.11 -7.19 4.23
C ASP A 56 -2.42 -6.56 2.87
N ARG A 57 -3.17 -5.46 2.87
CA ARG A 57 -3.49 -4.73 1.64
C ARG A 57 -2.24 -4.16 0.98
N TYR A 58 -1.34 -3.57 1.76
CA TYR A 58 -0.07 -3.05 1.28
C TYR A 58 0.78 -4.15 0.64
N ILE A 59 0.94 -5.28 1.33
CA ILE A 59 1.70 -6.43 0.84
C ILE A 59 1.03 -7.00 -0.41
N GLN A 60 -0.28 -7.19 -0.44
CA GLN A 60 -0.99 -7.72 -1.61
C GLN A 60 -0.76 -6.88 -2.87
N GLY A 61 -0.74 -5.56 -2.72
CA GLY A 61 -0.52 -4.62 -3.83
C GLY A 61 0.93 -4.54 -4.32
N LEU A 62 1.94 -4.98 -3.56
CA LEU A 62 3.33 -5.01 -4.03
C LEU A 62 3.51 -5.95 -5.24
N ARG A 63 4.54 -5.68 -6.05
CA ARG A 63 4.94 -6.57 -7.16
C ARG A 63 5.26 -7.99 -6.65
N ALA A 64 4.99 -8.99 -7.49
CA ALA A 64 5.10 -10.40 -7.12
C ALA A 64 6.54 -10.85 -6.80
N ASP A 65 7.52 -10.32 -7.52
CA ASP A 65 8.96 -10.52 -7.28
C ASP A 65 9.39 -10.02 -5.90
N LEU A 66 9.05 -8.77 -5.55
CA LEU A 66 9.35 -8.19 -4.24
C LEU A 66 8.73 -9.03 -3.12
N LYS A 67 7.45 -9.44 -3.28
CA LYS A 67 6.77 -10.28 -2.29
C LYS A 67 7.44 -11.63 -2.09
N LYS A 68 7.90 -12.27 -3.17
CA LYS A 68 8.58 -13.59 -3.09
C LYS A 68 9.89 -13.52 -2.32
N CYS A 69 10.60 -12.40 -2.40
CA CYS A 69 11.86 -12.17 -1.70
C CYS A 69 11.67 -11.73 -0.24
N MET A 70 10.43 -11.52 0.23
CA MET A 70 10.14 -11.11 1.59
C MET A 70 9.92 -12.28 2.54
N GLY A 71 10.63 -12.27 3.66
CA GLY A 71 10.43 -13.22 4.76
C GLY A 71 9.23 -12.89 5.66
N GLU A 72 8.91 -13.79 6.59
CA GLU A 72 7.80 -13.64 7.53
C GLU A 72 7.95 -12.41 8.44
N ALA A 73 9.15 -12.20 9.00
CA ALA A 73 9.46 -11.05 9.85
C ALA A 73 9.30 -9.71 9.09
N GLU A 74 9.65 -9.69 7.80
CA GLU A 74 9.51 -8.49 6.97
C GLU A 74 8.03 -8.17 6.69
N ARG A 75 7.17 -9.19 6.65
CA ARG A 75 5.72 -9.06 6.48
C ARG A 75 4.97 -8.71 7.76
N ALA A 76 5.63 -8.56 8.91
CA ALA A 76 4.98 -8.32 10.20
C ALA A 76 4.16 -7.00 10.25
N SER A 77 4.62 -5.96 9.54
CA SER A 77 3.96 -4.65 9.49
C SER A 77 4.14 -3.97 8.13
N GLN A 78 3.36 -2.92 7.85
CA GLN A 78 3.56 -2.09 6.66
C GLN A 78 4.97 -1.47 6.64
N ALA A 79 5.49 -1.03 7.79
CA ALA A 79 6.79 -0.36 7.87
C ALA A 79 7.95 -1.32 7.59
N THR A 80 7.91 -2.53 8.15
CA THR A 80 8.91 -3.57 7.88
C THR A 80 8.84 -4.02 6.42
N ALA A 81 7.63 -4.14 5.87
CA ALA A 81 7.44 -4.51 4.48
C ALA A 81 7.99 -3.43 3.53
N TYR A 82 7.78 -2.15 3.82
CA TYR A 82 8.35 -1.05 3.04
C TYR A 82 9.88 -1.09 3.02
N ARG A 83 10.52 -1.26 4.19
CA ARG A 83 11.99 -1.34 4.30
C ARG A 83 12.56 -2.52 3.52
N ALA A 84 11.93 -3.69 3.61
CA ALA A 84 12.33 -4.88 2.89
C ALA A 84 12.19 -4.68 1.37
N ALA A 85 11.05 -4.14 0.92
CA ALA A 85 10.80 -3.87 -0.50
C ALA A 85 11.82 -2.87 -1.09
N LEU A 86 12.19 -1.82 -0.36
CA LEU A 86 13.25 -0.89 -0.79
C LEU A 86 14.60 -1.56 -0.94
N ARG A 87 14.97 -2.44 0.00
CA ARG A 87 16.22 -3.20 -0.07
C ARG A 87 16.24 -4.09 -1.32
N ILE A 88 15.18 -4.87 -1.52
CA ILE A 88 15.07 -5.80 -2.66
C ILE A 88 15.08 -5.03 -3.99
N GLU A 89 14.36 -3.91 -4.11
CA GLU A 89 14.37 -3.08 -5.33
C GLU A 89 15.77 -2.52 -5.64
N ARG A 90 16.51 -2.11 -4.60
CA ARG A 90 17.89 -1.65 -4.77
C ARG A 90 18.80 -2.78 -5.25
N ASP A 91 18.66 -3.96 -4.67
CA ASP A 91 19.44 -5.15 -5.05
C ASP A 91 19.13 -5.54 -6.52
N GLU A 92 17.87 -5.44 -6.97
CA GLU A 92 17.45 -5.66 -8.37
C GLU A 92 18.10 -4.66 -9.34
N LYS A 93 18.24 -3.38 -8.96
CA LYS A 93 18.86 -2.35 -9.82
C LYS A 93 20.38 -2.48 -9.95
N THR A 94 21.01 -3.25 -9.06
CA THR A 94 22.47 -3.40 -9.00
C THR A 94 22.94 -4.72 -9.64
N ALA A 95 22.02 -5.62 -9.96
CA ALA A 95 22.24 -6.89 -10.63
C ALA A 95 22.15 -6.75 -12.16
#